data_AF-A0A1Y4T4C9-F1
#
_entry.id   AF-A0A1Y4T4C9-F1
#
_cell.length_a   1.000
_cell.length_b   1.000
_cell.length_c   1.000
_cell.angle_alpha   90.00
_cell.angle_beta   90.00
_cell.angle_gamma   90.00
#
_symmetry.space_group_name_H-M   'P 1'
#
loop_
_entity.id
_entity.type
_entity.pdbx_description
1 polymer ?
#
loop_
_entity_poly.entity_id
_entity_poly.type
_entity_poly.pdbx_seq_one_letter_code
_entity_poly.pdbx_strand_id
1 'polypeptide(L)'
;MKFRINYSKVMSQADEISDQASQLASQIQKLQQMEQDCRSIWKGEAAEAFLAKLVALRSEMSQTRSQMSTLANTIRTCAKRIQREDEEAAEKAASLAASLGASLGR
;
A
#
# COMPACT_ATOMS: atom_id res chain seq x y z
N MET A 1 -9.23 28.15 -0.99
CA MET A 1 -9.08 27.04 -1.96
C MET A 1 -9.17 25.73 -1.18
N LYS A 2 -9.83 24.69 -1.71
CA LYS A 2 -10.03 23.41 -1.01
C LYS A 2 -9.24 22.32 -1.73
N PHE A 3 -8.32 21.66 -1.03
CA PHE A 3 -7.56 20.52 -1.55
C PHE A 3 -8.50 19.33 -1.87
N ARG A 4 -8.21 18.61 -2.96
CA ARG A 4 -9.03 17.47 -3.44
C ARG A 4 -8.97 16.26 -2.51
N ILE A 5 -7.87 16.09 -1.79
CA ILE A 5 -7.65 14.98 -0.86
C ILE A 5 -7.19 15.46 0.51
N ASN A 6 -7.48 14.67 1.54
CA ASN A 6 -6.77 14.77 2.80
C ASN A 6 -5.48 13.96 2.69
N TYR A 7 -4.39 14.63 2.31
CA TYR A 7 -3.11 13.99 2.04
C TYR A 7 -2.59 13.15 3.22
N SER A 8 -2.62 13.69 4.44
CA SER A 8 -2.12 12.98 5.62
C SER A 8 -2.91 11.71 5.92
N LYS A 9 -4.24 11.76 5.79
CA LYS A 9 -5.10 10.58 5.94
C LYS A 9 -4.83 9.52 4.86
N VAL A 10 -4.62 9.94 3.62
CA VAL A 10 -4.33 8.99 2.52
C VAL A 10 -2.95 8.34 2.70
N MET A 11 -1.96 9.10 3.17
CA MET A 11 -0.64 8.55 3.51
C MET A 11 -0.74 7.54 4.65
N SER A 12 -1.47 7.85 5.74
CA SER A 12 -1.62 6.92 6.86
C SER A 12 -2.28 5.61 6.43
N GLN A 13 -3.28 5.67 5.55
CA GLN A 13 -3.90 4.46 5.00
C GLN A 13 -2.93 3.63 4.14
N ALA A 14 -2.06 4.26 3.36
CA ALA A 14 -1.04 3.53 2.61
C ALA A 14 0.01 2.87 3.52
N ASP A 15 0.34 3.52 4.64
CA ASP A 15 1.24 2.98 5.65
C ASP A 15 0.61 1.79 6.38
N GLU A 16 -0.66 1.89 6.78
CA GLU A 16 -1.43 0.76 7.34
C GLU A 16 -1.41 -0.48 6.42
N ILE A 17 -1.64 -0.29 5.10
CA ILE A 17 -1.58 -1.39 4.12
C ILE A 17 -0.17 -2.00 4.06
N SER A 18 0.87 -1.18 4.20
CA SER A 18 2.27 -1.64 4.18
C SER A 18 2.63 -2.42 5.43
N ASP A 19 2.10 -2.00 6.59
CA ASP A 19 2.24 -2.71 7.85
C ASP A 19 1.52 -4.07 7.79
N GLN A 20 0.30 -4.11 7.26
CA GLN A 20 -0.44 -5.36 7.05
C GLN A 20 0.30 -6.30 6.09
N ALA A 21 0.93 -5.78 5.03
CA ALA A 21 1.75 -6.58 4.12
C ALA A 21 2.99 -7.16 4.84
N SER A 22 3.59 -6.39 5.75
CA SER A 22 4.73 -6.85 6.57
C SER A 22 4.30 -7.94 7.55
N GLN A 23 3.14 -7.78 8.20
CA GLN A 23 2.56 -8.82 9.06
C GLN A 23 2.26 -10.11 8.28
N LEU A 24 1.71 -9.98 7.07
CA LEU A 24 1.46 -11.13 6.19
C LEU A 24 2.77 -11.84 5.82
N ALA A 25 3.86 -11.10 5.60
CA ALA A 25 5.19 -11.68 5.36
C ALA A 25 5.66 -12.52 6.56
N SER A 26 5.48 -12.02 7.78
CA SER A 26 5.81 -12.79 9.00
C SER A 26 4.94 -14.05 9.14
N GLN A 27 3.66 -13.99 8.77
CA GLN A 27 2.79 -15.17 8.78
C GLN A 27 3.21 -16.21 7.74
N ILE A 28 3.61 -15.79 6.54
CA ILE A 28 4.16 -16.66 5.49
C ILE A 28 5.40 -17.41 6.01
N GLN A 29 6.30 -16.73 6.72
CA GLN A 29 7.49 -17.37 7.31
C GLN A 29 7.12 -18.41 8.37
N LYS A 30 6.17 -18.11 9.25
CA LYS A 30 5.67 -19.06 10.25
C LYS A 30 5.04 -20.29 9.60
N LEU A 31 4.25 -20.09 8.54
CA LEU A 31 3.63 -21.18 7.79
C LEU A 31 4.67 -22.08 7.13
N GLN A 32 5.73 -21.48 6.55
CA GLN A 32 6.84 -22.22 5.96
C GLN A 32 7.60 -23.06 7.00
N GLN A 33 7.81 -22.54 8.21
CA GLN A 33 8.44 -23.33 9.28
C GLN A 33 7.55 -24.52 9.67
N MET A 34 6.25 -24.29 9.85
CA MET A 34 5.29 -25.35 10.17
C MET A 34 5.22 -26.43 9.08
N GLU A 35 5.29 -26.03 7.80
CA GLU A 35 5.37 -26.95 6.67
C GLU A 35 6.61 -27.87 6.77
N GLN A 36 7.77 -27.30 7.10
CA GLN A 36 9.02 -28.05 7.27
C GLN A 36 8.96 -29.02 8.45
N ASP A 37 8.41 -28.55 9.58
CA ASP A 37 8.25 -29.36 10.79
C ASP A 37 7.31 -30.56 10.52
N CYS A 38 6.15 -30.30 9.91
CA CYS A 38 5.19 -31.35 9.52
C CYS A 38 5.84 -32.35 8.56
N ARG A 39 6.56 -31.87 7.54
CA ARG A 39 7.22 -32.74 6.56
C ARG A 39 8.29 -33.63 7.19
N SER A 40 8.91 -33.22 8.30
CA SER A 40 9.95 -34.02 8.96
C SER A 40 9.39 -35.24 9.71
N ILE A 41 8.16 -35.15 10.24
CA ILE A 41 7.56 -36.14 11.13
C ILE A 41 6.44 -36.94 10.44
N TRP A 42 5.61 -36.26 9.64
CA TRP A 42 4.41 -36.86 9.04
C TRP A 42 4.67 -37.27 7.59
N LYS A 43 4.51 -38.58 7.32
CA LYS A 43 4.71 -39.20 6.00
C LYS A 43 3.44 -39.89 5.53
N GLY A 44 3.35 -40.08 4.22
CA GLY A 44 2.24 -40.78 3.56
C GLY A 44 1.39 -39.84 2.71
N GLU A 45 0.46 -40.43 1.95
CA GLU A 45 -0.34 -39.72 0.95
C GLU A 45 -1.15 -38.54 1.52
N ALA A 46 -1.72 -38.72 2.71
CA ALA A 46 -2.45 -37.64 3.40
C ALA A 46 -1.54 -36.45 3.77
N ALA A 47 -0.29 -36.73 4.18
CA ALA A 47 0.69 -35.69 4.50
C ALA A 47 1.08 -34.90 3.25
N GLU A 48 1.33 -35.59 2.13
CA GLU A 48 1.66 -34.96 0.86
C GLU A 48 0.51 -34.09 0.32
N ALA A 49 -0.74 -34.58 0.42
CA ALA A 49 -1.91 -33.80 0.04
C ALA A 49 -2.08 -32.54 0.88
N PHE A 50 -1.85 -32.62 2.20
CA PHE A 50 -1.88 -31.47 3.10
C PHE A 50 -0.76 -30.47 2.80
N LEU A 51 0.49 -30.94 2.63
CA LEU A 51 1.63 -30.10 2.28
C LEU A 51 1.42 -29.38 0.94
N ALA A 52 0.84 -30.04 -0.06
CA ALA A 52 0.49 -29.41 -1.33
C ALA A 52 -0.50 -28.24 -1.15
N LYS A 53 -1.49 -28.38 -0.26
CA LYS A 53 -2.42 -27.28 0.07
C LYS A 53 -1.71 -26.14 0.81
N LEU A 54 -0.78 -26.44 1.71
CA LEU A 54 0.03 -25.42 2.39
C LEU A 54 0.91 -24.63 1.41
N VAL A 55 1.55 -25.32 0.46
CA VAL A 55 2.36 -24.66 -0.58
C VAL A 55 1.50 -23.73 -1.44
N ALA A 56 0.31 -24.18 -1.84
CA ALA A 56 -0.63 -23.36 -2.60
C ALA A 56 -1.06 -22.12 -1.80
N LEU A 57 -1.46 -22.29 -0.53
CA LEU A 57 -1.82 -21.20 0.36
C LEU A 57 -0.67 -20.20 0.53
N ARG A 58 0.56 -20.67 0.74
CA ARG A 58 1.75 -19.83 0.88
C ARG A 58 2.01 -18.99 -0.38
N SER A 59 1.78 -19.58 -1.55
CA SER A 59 1.89 -18.88 -2.84
C SER A 59 0.84 -17.79 -2.98
N GLU A 60 -0.42 -18.09 -2.64
CA GLU A 60 -1.51 -17.10 -2.65
C GLU A 60 -1.24 -15.96 -1.69
N MET A 61 -0.84 -16.24 -0.45
CA MET A 61 -0.47 -15.23 0.54
C MET A 61 0.69 -14.34 0.03
N SER A 62 1.70 -14.94 -0.61
CA SER A 62 2.82 -14.19 -1.19
C SER A 62 2.38 -13.25 -2.30
N GLN A 63 1.44 -13.71 -3.14
CA GLN A 63 0.83 -12.90 -4.19
C GLN A 63 0.03 -11.74 -3.59
N THR A 64 -0.84 -12.01 -2.61
CA THR A 64 -1.61 -10.97 -1.90
C THR A 64 -0.69 -9.93 -1.26
N ARG A 65 0.39 -10.35 -0.59
CA ARG A 65 1.39 -9.44 -0.02
C ARG A 65 1.98 -8.50 -1.07
N SER A 66 2.32 -9.04 -2.23
CA SER A 66 2.87 -8.27 -3.35
C SER A 66 1.86 -7.23 -3.87
N GLN A 67 0.60 -7.64 -4.01
CA GLN A 67 -0.49 -6.76 -4.43
C GLN A 67 -0.73 -5.64 -3.41
N MET A 68 -0.72 -5.93 -2.10
CA MET A 68 -0.85 -4.92 -1.04
C MET A 68 0.28 -3.88 -1.10
N SER A 69 1.52 -4.35 -1.26
CA SER A 69 2.69 -3.46 -1.37
C SER A 69 2.59 -2.55 -2.61
N THR A 70 2.15 -3.11 -3.74
CA THR A 70 1.91 -2.37 -4.98
C THR A 70 0.79 -1.35 -4.83
N LEU A 71 -0.30 -1.72 -4.15
CA LEU A 71 -1.44 -0.85 -3.88
C LEU A 71 -1.03 0.34 -3.02
N ALA A 72 -0.33 0.09 -1.90
CA ALA A 72 0.17 1.15 -1.02
C ALA A 72 1.06 2.15 -1.77
N ASN A 73 1.99 1.66 -2.61
CA ASN A 73 2.85 2.51 -3.42
C ASN A 73 2.07 3.32 -4.47
N THR A 74 1.04 2.71 -5.07
CA THR A 74 0.16 3.40 -6.02
C THR A 74 -0.61 4.52 -5.32
N ILE A 75 -1.15 4.27 -4.13
CA ILE A 75 -1.85 5.28 -3.32
C ILE A 75 -0.90 6.44 -3.00
N ARG A 76 0.32 6.15 -2.53
CA ARG A 76 1.33 7.20 -2.23
C ARG A 76 1.64 8.05 -3.46
N THR A 77 1.81 7.40 -4.61
CA THR A 77 2.14 8.09 -5.87
C THR A 77 1.00 8.99 -6.32
N CYS A 78 -0.23 8.48 -6.31
CA CYS A 78 -1.42 9.26 -6.67
C CYS A 78 -1.62 10.46 -5.73
N ALA A 79 -1.49 10.25 -4.42
CA ALA A 79 -1.66 11.30 -3.43
C ALA A 79 -0.60 12.42 -3.57
N LYS A 80 0.68 12.06 -3.78
CA LYS A 80 1.75 13.04 -4.07
C LYS A 80 1.45 13.86 -5.32
N ARG A 81 0.96 13.22 -6.39
CA ARG A 81 0.62 13.91 -7.63
C ARG A 81 -0.54 14.89 -7.43
N ILE A 82 -1.61 14.47 -6.76
CA ILE A 82 -2.76 15.32 -6.49
C ILE A 82 -2.37 16.51 -5.60
N GLN A 83 -1.59 16.27 -4.55
CA GLN A 83 -1.14 17.34 -3.64
C GLN A 83 -0.35 18.41 -4.42
N ARG A 84 0.62 17.98 -5.24
CA ARG A 84 1.42 18.89 -6.06
C ARG A 84 0.55 19.71 -7.02
N GLU A 85 -0.37 19.07 -7.71
CA GLU A 85 -1.29 19.77 -8.62
C GLU A 85 -2.16 20.81 -7.89
N ASP A 86 -2.61 20.50 -6.67
CA ASP A 86 -3.40 21.43 -5.85
C ASP A 86 -2.57 22.62 -5.35
N GLU A 87 -1.31 22.37 -4.97
CA GLU A 87 -0.36 23.40 -4.56
C GLU A 87 -0.03 24.35 -5.73
N GLU A 88 0.30 23.80 -6.91
CA GLU A 88 0.55 24.59 -8.12
C GLU A 88 -0.66 25.44 -8.53
N ALA A 89 -1.88 24.89 -8.39
CA ALA A 89 -3.11 25.63 -8.66
C ALA A 89 -3.33 26.76 -7.64
N ALA A 90 -3.01 26.52 -6.36
CA ALA A 90 -3.12 27.53 -5.31
C ALA A 90 -2.13 28.69 -5.50
N GLU A 91 -0.89 28.39 -5.88
CA GLU A 91 0.12 29.41 -6.20
C GLU A 91 -0.29 30.27 -7.41
N LYS A 92 -0.79 29.63 -8.48
CA LYS A 92 -1.30 30.35 -9.66
C LYS A 92 -2.50 31.23 -9.33
N ALA A 93 -3.43 30.75 -8.51
CA ALA A 93 -4.57 31.54 -8.05
C ALA A 93 -4.13 32.73 -7.18
N ALA A 94 -3.18 32.52 -6.27
CA ALA A 94 -2.65 33.57 -5.40
C ALA A 94 -1.91 34.67 -6.19
N SER A 95 -1.07 34.27 -7.15
CA SER A 95 -0.33 35.22 -8.01
C SER A 95 -1.28 36.04 -8.90
N LEU A 96 -2.33 35.43 -9.46
CA LEU A 96 -3.34 36.14 -10.24
C LEU A 96 -4.17 37.11 -9.36
N ALA A 97 -4.55 36.69 -8.16
CA ALA A 97 -5.25 37.57 -7.22
C ALA A 97 -4.39 38.78 -6.82
N ALA A 98 -3.09 38.56 -6.59
CA ALA A 98 -2.15 39.64 -6.27
C ALA A 98 -1.97 40.63 -7.42
N SER A 99 -1.86 40.15 -8.67
CA SER A 99 -1.70 41.01 -9.84
C SER A 99 -2.96 41.84 -10.17
N LEU A 100 -4.15 41.24 -10.03
CA LEU A 100 -5.43 41.95 -10.19
C LEU A 100 -5.64 42.98 -9.09
N GLY A 101 -5.33 42.64 -7.83
CA GLY A 101 -5.39 43.58 -6.71
C GLY A 101 -4.47 44.80 -6.89
N ALA A 102 -3.27 44.60 -7.43
CA ALA A 102 -2.35 45.68 -7.75
C ALA A 102 -2.82 46.59 -8.91
N SER A 103 -3.65 46.10 -9.82
CA SER A 103 -4.20 46.89 -10.93
C SER A 103 -5.44 47.72 -10.58
N LEU A 104 -6.19 47.33 -9.56
CA LEU A 104 -7.43 48.01 -9.12
C LEU A 104 -7.19 49.09 -8.05
N GLY A 105 -5.99 49.16 -7.50
CA GLY A 105 -5.57 50.16 -6.49
C GLY A 105 -4.92 51.42 -7.06
N ARG A 106 -5.08 51.72 -8.35
CA ARG A 106 -4.58 52.94 -9.01
C ARG A 106 -5.71 53.75 -9.62
#